data_AF-A0A3S4LY53-F1
#
_entry.id   AF-A0A3S4LY53-F1
#
_cell.length_a   1.000
_cell.length_b   1.000
_cell.length_c   1.000
_cell.angle_alpha   90.00
_cell.angle_beta   90.00
_cell.angle_gamma   90.00
#
_symmetry.space_group_name_H-M   'P 1'
#
loop_
_entity.id
_entity.type
_entity.pdbx_description
1 polymer ?
#
loop_
_entity_poly.entity_id
_entity_poly.type
_entity_poly.pdbx_seq_one_letter_code
_entity_poly.pdbx_strand_id
1 'polypeptide(L)'
;MLCIGHNTGSEKLVRTAARLASRLGSVWHAVYVETPTLHRLPEKQRRAILSALRLAQELGAETATLSDPAEEKAVVRYAREHNLGKIVMGRPASRRWVAT
;
A
#
# COMPACT_ATOMS: atom_id res chain seq x y z
N MET A 1 6.74 4.64 4.14
CA MET A 1 5.34 4.26 3.88
C MET A 1 5.28 3.23 2.76
N LEU A 2 4.41 2.23 2.87
CA LEU A 2 4.08 1.26 1.82
C LEU A 2 2.61 1.41 1.43
N CYS A 3 2.30 1.56 0.15
CA CYS A 3 0.92 1.51 -0.34
C CYS A 3 0.58 0.09 -0.80
N ILE A 4 -0.46 -0.50 -0.21
CA ILE A 4 -0.99 -1.81 -0.55
C ILE A 4 -2.17 -1.59 -1.50
N GLY A 5 -2.11 -2.20 -2.67
CA GLY A 5 -3.18 -2.15 -3.68
C GLY A 5 -3.62 -3.55 -4.11
N HIS A 6 -4.55 -3.59 -5.06
CA HIS A 6 -5.12 -4.84 -5.62
C HIS A 6 -4.15 -5.63 -6.53
N ASN A 7 -2.93 -5.14 -6.73
CA ASN A 7 -1.92 -5.78 -7.55
C ASN A 7 -1.33 -7.02 -6.85
N THR A 8 -1.00 -8.04 -7.62
CA THR A 8 -0.37 -9.27 -7.11
C THR A 8 1.01 -8.99 -6.52
N GLY A 9 1.36 -9.66 -5.41
CA GLY A 9 2.71 -9.60 -4.83
C GLY A 9 2.88 -8.72 -3.58
N SER A 10 1.78 -8.31 -2.96
CA SER A 10 1.78 -7.46 -1.74
C SER A 10 2.59 -8.05 -0.59
N GLU A 11 2.60 -9.36 -0.38
CA GLU A 11 3.39 -9.98 0.70
C GLU A 11 4.90 -9.80 0.56
N LYS A 12 5.44 -9.96 -0.66
CA LYS A 12 6.87 -9.76 -0.91
C LYS A 12 7.25 -8.31 -0.65
N LEU A 13 6.42 -7.37 -1.10
CA LEU A 13 6.61 -5.94 -0.87
C LEU A 13 6.54 -5.58 0.61
N VAL A 14 5.58 -6.13 1.35
CA VAL A 14 5.45 -5.97 2.80
C VAL A 14 6.72 -6.44 3.52
N ARG A 15 7.23 -7.63 3.18
CA ARG A 15 8.48 -8.14 3.78
C ARG A 15 9.70 -7.31 3.39
N THR A 16 9.76 -6.77 2.18
CA THR A 16 10.85 -5.88 1.75
C THR A 16 10.80 -4.55 2.49
N ALA A 17 9.61 -3.96 2.64
CA ALA A 17 9.40 -2.71 3.36
C ALA A 17 9.75 -2.87 4.85
N ALA A 18 9.32 -3.95 5.49
CA ALA A 18 9.68 -4.27 6.87
C ALA A 18 11.20 -4.36 7.05
N ARG A 19 11.90 -5.10 6.19
CA ARG A 19 13.38 -5.19 6.24
C ARG A 19 14.06 -3.83 6.08
N LEU A 20 13.55 -2.98 5.16
CA LEU A 20 14.10 -1.65 4.97
C LEU A 20 13.89 -0.77 6.21
N ALA A 21 12.70 -0.81 6.79
CA ALA A 21 12.37 -0.08 8.02
C ALA A 21 13.26 -0.53 9.19
N SER A 22 13.45 -1.83 9.37
CA SER A 22 14.35 -2.39 10.39
C SER A 22 15.80 -1.93 10.19
N ARG A 23 16.30 -1.94 8.95
CA ARG A 23 17.67 -1.47 8.63
C ARG A 23 17.86 0.03 8.87
N LEU A 24 16.80 0.81 8.72
CA LEU A 24 16.78 2.25 8.97
C LEU A 24 16.45 2.60 10.43
N GLY A 25 16.17 1.61 11.29
CA GLY A 25 15.71 1.83 12.67
C GLY A 25 14.47 2.74 12.74
N SER A 26 13.62 2.70 11.71
CA SER A 26 12.54 3.66 11.52
C SER A 26 11.17 2.99 11.63
N VAL A 27 10.21 3.71 12.23
CA VAL A 27 8.79 3.35 12.13
C VAL A 27 8.36 3.46 10.67
N TRP A 28 7.48 2.56 10.24
CA TRP A 28 6.96 2.54 8.88
C TRP A 28 5.46 2.28 8.90
N HIS A 29 4.79 2.80 7.88
CA HIS A 29 3.35 2.74 7.76
C HIS A 29 2.98 1.94 6.52
N ALA A 30 1.92 1.13 6.60
CA ALA A 30 1.34 0.40 5.49
C ALA A 30 -0.12 0.83 5.30
N VAL A 31 -0.42 1.42 4.14
CA VAL A 31 -1.71 2.05 3.87
C VAL A 31 -2.42 1.39 2.71
N TYR A 32 -3.73 1.26 2.81
CA TYR A 32 -4.62 0.87 1.72
C TYR A 32 -5.63 2.00 1.49
N VAL A 33 -5.87 2.38 0.23
CA VAL A 33 -6.90 3.36 -0.10
C VAL A 33 -8.09 2.63 -0.72
N GLU A 34 -9.25 2.71 -0.08
CA GLU A 34 -10.53 2.34 -0.65
C GLU A 34 -11.05 3.46 -1.55
N THR A 35 -11.29 3.12 -2.81
CA THR A 35 -11.94 3.98 -3.80
C THR A 35 -13.28 3.39 -4.24
N PRO A 36 -14.21 4.19 -4.81
CA PRO A 36 -15.49 3.67 -5.31
C PRO A 36 -15.36 2.58 -6.38
N THR A 37 -14.28 2.59 -7.17
CA THR A 37 -13.99 1.53 -8.14
C THR A 37 -13.50 0.25 -7.46
N LEU A 38 -12.80 0.37 -6.33
CA LEU A 38 -12.34 -0.77 -5.52
C LEU A 38 -13.48 -1.45 -4.74
N HIS A 39 -14.61 -0.77 -4.50
CA HIS A 39 -15.81 -1.41 -3.97
C HIS A 39 -16.32 -2.57 -4.84
N ARG A 40 -16.05 -2.52 -6.15
CA ARG A 40 -16.47 -3.55 -7.11
C ARG A 40 -15.46 -4.70 -7.26
N LEU A 41 -14.38 -4.72 -6.47
CA LEU A 41 -13.38 -5.77 -6.59
C LEU A 41 -13.96 -7.15 -6.22
N PRO A 42 -13.51 -8.22 -6.90
CA PRO A 42 -13.78 -9.58 -6.47
C PRO A 42 -13.32 -9.81 -5.04
N GLU A 43 -14.13 -10.53 -4.26
CA GLU A 43 -13.88 -10.86 -2.85
C GLU A 43 -12.45 -11.39 -2.60
N LYS A 44 -11.93 -12.21 -3.51
CA LYS A 44 -10.57 -12.76 -3.44
C LYS A 44 -9.48 -11.67 -3.41
N GLN A 45 -9.65 -10.61 -4.20
CA GLN A 45 -8.69 -9.50 -4.23
C GLN A 45 -8.79 -8.64 -2.97
N ARG A 46 -10.00 -8.39 -2.49
CA ARG A 46 -10.23 -7.71 -1.20
C ARG A 46 -9.57 -8.48 -0.06
N ARG A 47 -9.76 -9.81 0.01
CA ARG A 47 -9.10 -10.66 1.02
C ARG A 47 -7.58 -10.58 0.93
N ALA A 48 -7.00 -10.60 -0.27
CA ALA A 48 -5.56 -10.49 -0.44
C ALA A 48 -4.99 -9.15 0.09
N ILE A 49 -5.69 -8.05 -0.12
CA ILE A 49 -5.32 -6.72 0.42
C ILE A 49 -5.33 -6.75 1.95
N LEU A 50 -6.43 -7.25 2.55
CA LEU A 50 -6.57 -7.32 4.00
C LEU A 50 -5.53 -8.26 4.64
N SER A 51 -5.23 -9.39 4.00
CA SER A 51 -4.14 -10.28 4.43
C SER A 51 -2.79 -9.60 4.39
N ALA A 52 -2.51 -8.78 3.36
CA ALA A 52 -1.26 -8.03 3.27
C ALA A 52 -1.15 -6.93 4.34
N LEU A 53 -2.24 -6.21 4.63
CA LEU A 53 -2.30 -5.25 5.74
C LEU A 53 -2.03 -5.94 7.09
N ARG A 54 -2.68 -7.08 7.33
CA ARG A 54 -2.46 -7.87 8.55
C ARG A 54 -1.01 -8.31 8.69
N LEU A 55 -0.40 -8.82 7.62
CA LEU A 55 1.02 -9.18 7.63
C LEU A 55 1.91 -7.97 7.91
N ALA A 56 1.58 -6.79 7.38
CA ALA A 56 2.35 -5.57 7.65
C ALA A 56 2.28 -5.20 9.14
N GLN A 57 1.10 -5.28 9.75
CA GLN A 57 0.91 -5.06 11.19
C GLN A 57 1.73 -6.05 12.02
N GLU A 58 1.69 -7.34 11.68
CA GLU A 58 2.49 -8.39 12.34
C GLU A 58 4.01 -8.14 12.24
N LEU A 59 4.45 -7.42 11.21
CA LEU A 59 5.84 -7.00 11.02
C LEU A 59 6.15 -5.60 11.57
N GLY A 60 5.26 -5.05 12.41
CA GLY A 60 5.47 -3.79 13.12
C GLY A 60 5.19 -2.54 12.29
N ALA A 61 4.40 -2.64 11.21
CA ALA A 61 3.88 -1.46 10.53
C ALA A 61 2.72 -0.84 11.32
N GLU A 62 2.65 0.49 11.33
CA GLU A 62 1.39 1.19 11.56
C GLU A 62 0.49 1.01 10.33
N THR A 63 -0.73 0.52 10.51
CA THR A 63 -1.65 0.25 9.39
C THR A 63 -2.77 1.28 9.33
N ALA A 64 -3.14 1.70 8.12
CA ALA A 64 -4.30 2.56 7.91
C ALA A 64 -5.08 2.19 6.65
N THR A 65 -6.39 2.25 6.75
CA THR A 65 -7.31 2.21 5.60
C THR A 65 -7.85 3.61 5.39
N LEU A 66 -7.59 4.18 4.22
CA LEU A 66 -8.05 5.51 3.80
C LEU A 66 -9.22 5.35 2.85
N SER A 67 -10.18 6.27 2.89
CA SER A 67 -11.29 6.30 1.93
C SER A 67 -11.24 7.63 1.18
N ASP A 68 -10.99 7.56 -0.11
CA ASP A 68 -10.89 8.74 -0.98
C ASP A 68 -11.18 8.33 -2.43
N PRO A 69 -11.89 9.14 -3.24
CA PRO A 69 -12.05 8.85 -4.66
C PRO A 69 -10.72 8.86 -5.44
N ALA A 70 -9.69 9.55 -4.95
CA ALA A 70 -8.38 9.68 -5.59
C ALA A 70 -7.26 9.10 -4.71
N GLU A 71 -6.73 7.94 -5.11
CA GLU A 71 -5.69 7.21 -4.36
C GLU A 71 -4.44 8.08 -4.10
N GLU A 72 -3.98 8.81 -5.11
CA GLU A 72 -2.80 9.67 -5.02
C GLU A 72 -2.98 10.80 -4.00
N LYS A 73 -4.20 11.36 -3.89
CA LYS A 73 -4.48 12.45 -2.94
C LYS A 73 -4.46 11.93 -1.51
N ALA A 74 -5.09 10.78 -1.28
CA ALA A 74 -5.10 10.14 0.03
C ALA A 74 -3.68 9.80 0.50
N VAL A 75 -2.88 9.19 -0.38
CA VAL A 75 -1.50 8.80 -0.09
C VAL A 75 -0.63 10.01 0.23
N VAL A 76 -0.69 11.08 -0.58
CA VAL A 76 0.11 12.29 -0.35
C VAL A 76 -0.32 13.00 0.94
N ARG A 77 -1.63 13.09 1.19
CA ARG A 77 -2.17 13.70 2.41
C ARG A 77 -1.68 12.96 3.66
N TYR A 78 -1.83 11.64 3.67
CA TYR A 78 -1.37 10.81 4.79
C TYR A 78 0.14 10.89 5.00
N ALA A 79 0.93 10.85 3.92
CA ALA A 79 2.38 10.99 4.02
C ALA A 79 2.80 12.33 4.65
N ARG A 80 2.07 13.42 4.36
CA ARG A 80 2.33 14.74 4.94
C ARG A 80 1.92 14.79 6.42
N GLU A 81 0.71 14.31 6.74
CA GLU A 81 0.20 14.27 8.13
C GLU A 81 1.14 13.49 9.06
N HIS A 82 1.77 12.42 8.55
CA HIS A 82 2.69 11.55 9.29
C HIS A 82 4.19 11.83 9.03
N ASN A 83 4.55 12.94 8.36
CA ASN A 83 5.93 13.33 8.05
C ASN A 83 6.80 12.23 7.38
N LEU A 84 6.20 11.46 6.47
CA LEU A 84 6.83 10.28 5.85
C LEU A 84 7.65 10.66 4.62
N GLY A 85 8.97 10.73 4.79
CA GLY A 85 9.91 11.14 3.72
C GLY A 85 10.22 10.08 2.64
N LYS A 86 9.68 8.86 2.73
CA LYS A 86 9.88 7.77 1.74
C LYS A 86 8.61 6.97 1.52
N ILE A 87 8.21 6.81 0.25
CA ILE A 87 7.03 6.05 -0.17
C ILE A 87 7.47 4.89 -1.07
N VAL A 88 7.00 3.69 -0.75
CA VAL A 88 7.21 2.46 -1.52
C VAL A 88 5.85 2.02 -2.05
N MET A 89 5.78 1.67 -3.32
CA MET A 89 4.55 1.18 -3.96
C MET A 89 4.87 0.00 -4.86
N GLY A 90 3.93 -0.93 -4.97
CA GLY A 90 4.04 -2.03 -5.93
C GLY A 90 3.86 -1.53 -7.37
N ARG A 91 4.77 -1.92 -8.26
CA ARG A 91 4.62 -1.62 -9.69
C ARG A 91 3.53 -2.53 -10.28
N PRO A 92 2.47 -1.99 -10.92
CA PRO A 92 1.50 -2.82 -11.62
C PRO A 92 2.19 -3.61 -12.73
N ALA A 93 1.87 -4.90 -12.84
CA ALA A 93 2.20 -5.69 -14.01
C ALA A 93 1.34 -5.17 -15.17
N SER A 94 1.97 -4.43 -16.10
CA SER A 94 1.38 -3.78 -17.28
C SER A 94 0.71 -2.39 -17.08
N ARG A 95 1.45 -1.35 -17.44
CA ARG A 95 1.00 -0.45 -18.52
C ARG A 95 1.92 -0.74 -19.70
N ARG A 96 1.48 -1.57 -20.64
CA ARG A 96 2.03 -1.50 -22.00
C ARG A 96 1.68 -0.10 -22.49
N TRP A 97 2.70 0.72 -22.76
CA TRP A 97 2.54 1.95 -23.51
C TRP A 97 2.01 1.56 -24.88
N VAL A 98 0.72 1.80 -25.13
CA VAL A 98 0.27 2.03 -26.50
C VAL A 98 0.48 3.52 -26.74
N ALA A 99 1.60 3.84 -27.39
CA ALA A 99 1.71 5.11 -28.08
C ALA A 99 0.70 5.06 -29.24
N THR A 100 -0.19 6.04 -29.30
CA THR A 100 -0.96 6.40 -30.50
C THR A 100 -0.73 7.88 -30.71
#